data_AF-A0A6I2V2E5-F1
#
_entry.id   AF-A0A6I2V2E5-F1
#
_cell.length_a   1.000
_cell.length_b   1.000
_cell.length_c   1.000
_cell.angle_alpha   90.00
_cell.angle_beta   90.00
_cell.angle_gamma   90.00
#
_symmetry.space_group_name_H-M   'P 1'
#
loop_
_entity.id
_entity.type
_entity.pdbx_description
1 polymer ?
#
loop_
_entity_poly.entity_id
_entity_poly.type
_entity_poly.pdbx_seq_one_letter_code
_entity_poly.pdbx_strand_id
1 'polypeptide(L)' 'MQISNEFRVAVPIEQAWTVLLDVERIAPCLPGAQLQEVEGDEYRG' A
#
# COMPACT_ATOMS: atom_id res chain seq x y z
N MET A 1 1.12 -12.65 15.51
CA MET A 1 0.03 -13.04 14.58
C MET A 1 0.53 -12.76 13.16
N GLN A 2 0.31 -13.64 12.20
CA GLN A 2 0.74 -13.46 10.81
C GLN A 2 -0.50 -13.32 9.94
N ILE A 3 -0.58 -12.25 9.15
CA ILE A 3 -1.66 -12.01 8.19
C ILE A 3 -1.11 -12.36 6.80
N SER A 4 -1.81 -13.24 6.07
CA SER A 4 -1.49 -13.63 4.70
C SER A 4 -2.73 -13.45 3.83
N ASN A 5 -2.61 -12.68 2.74
CA ASN A 5 -3.68 -12.41 1.79
C ASN A 5 -3.18 -12.66 0.37
N GLU A 6 -4.02 -13.26 -0.48
CA GLU A 6 -3.76 -13.45 -1.91
C GLU A 6 -4.98 -12.97 -2.71
N PHE A 7 -4.73 -12.23 -3.78
CA PHE A 7 -5.76 -11.78 -4.71
C PHE A 7 -5.19 -11.65 -6.12
N ARG A 8 -6.07 -11.62 -7.11
CA ARG A 8 -5.70 -11.44 -8.53
C ARG A 8 -6.21 -10.09 -9.03
N VAL A 9 -5.41 -9.45 -9.88
CA VAL A 9 -5.74 -8.19 -10.53
C VAL A 9 -5.58 -8.32 -12.04
N ALA A 10 -6.42 -7.63 -12.80
CA ALA A 10 -6.42 -7.66 -14.26
C ALA A 10 -5.43 -6.65 -14.87
N VAL A 11 -4.24 -6.52 -14.27
CA VAL A 11 -3.17 -5.63 -14.73
C VAL A 11 -1.84 -6.38 -14.77
N PRO A 12 -0.89 -5.96 -15.63
CA PRO A 12 0.47 -6.49 -15.64
C PRO A 12 1.18 -6.31 -14.29
N ILE A 13 2.13 -7.20 -13.99
CA ILE A 13 2.88 -7.20 -12.73
C ILE A 13 3.58 -5.86 -12.46
N GLU A 14 4.20 -5.27 -13.47
CA GLU A 14 4.90 -3.99 -13.35
C GLU A 14 3.97 -2.88 -12.86
N GLN A 15 2.74 -2.83 -13.40
CA GLN A 15 1.75 -1.82 -13.01
C GLN A 15 1.24 -2.06 -11.58
N ALA A 16 0.99 -3.32 -11.22
CA ALA A 16 0.61 -3.67 -9.85
C ALA A 16 1.71 -3.29 -8.86
N TRP A 17 2.97 -3.59 -9.20
CA TRP A 17 4.13 -3.32 -8.35
C TRP A 17 4.34 -1.83 -8.11
N THR A 18 4.21 -0.99 -9.15
CA THR A 18 4.28 0.46 -8.99
C THR A 18 3.24 0.99 -8.00
N VAL A 19 2.01 0.48 -8.04
CA VAL A 19 0.94 0.91 -7.11
C VAL A 19 1.21 0.41 -5.68
N LEU A 20 1.69 -0.83 -5.53
CA LEU A 20 1.95 -1.41 -4.21
C LEU A 20 3.10 -0.73 -3.45
N LEU A 21 4.00 -0.05 -4.17
CA LEU A 21 5.10 0.73 -3.58
C LEU A 21 4.71 2.19 -3.26
N ASP A 22 3.53 2.63 -3.68
CA ASP A 22 2.99 3.97 -3.40
C ASP A 22 2.21 3.96 -2.08
N VAL A 23 2.88 4.35 -0.99
CA VAL A 23 2.34 4.27 0.38
C VAL A 23 1.09 5.14 0.54
N GLU A 24 1.10 6.36 -0.01
CA GLU A 24 -0.04 7.28 0.05
C GLU A 24 -1.28 6.67 -0.63
N ARG A 25 -1.06 5.97 -1.75
CA ARG A 25 -2.14 5.33 -2.49
C ARG A 25 -2.65 4.05 -1.83
N ILE A 26 -1.80 3.26 -1.18
CA ILE A 26 -2.22 2.00 -0.54
C ILE A 26 -2.79 2.19 0.86
N ALA A 27 -2.40 3.22 1.60
CA ALA A 27 -2.79 3.40 3.00
C ALA A 27 -4.32 3.37 3.21
N PRO A 28 -5.16 4.01 2.37
CA PRO A 28 -6.62 3.95 2.51
C PRO A 28 -7.22 2.55 2.29
N CYS A 29 -6.51 1.66 1.63
CA CYS A 29 -6.97 0.29 1.34
C CYS A 29 -6.70 -0.68 2.50
N LEU A 30 -5.93 -0.27 3.51
CA LEU A 30 -5.56 -1.11 4.65
C LEU A 30 -6.47 -0.77 5.86
N PRO A 31 -7.31 -1.70 6.34
CA PRO A 31 -8.20 -1.44 7.44
C PRO A 31 -7.46 -1.00 8.71
N GLY A 32 -7.83 0.17 9.24
CA GLY A 32 -7.21 0.73 10.44
C GLY A 32 -5.87 1.42 10.22
N ALA A 33 -5.35 1.47 9.00
CA ALA A 33 -4.22 2.33 8.67
C ALA A 33 -4.72 3.77 8.41
N GLN A 34 -4.07 4.74 9.02
CA GLN A 34 -4.17 6.14 8.66
C GLN A 34 -2.76 6.64 8.37
N LEU A 35 -2.62 7.48 7.35
CA LEU A 35 -1.36 8.17 7.09
C LEU A 35 -1.53 9.61 7.60
N GLN A 36 -0.70 10.00 8.55
CA GLN A 36 -0.76 11.30 9.23
C GLN A 36 0.23 12.31 8.62
N GLU A 37 1.44 11.86 8.25
CA GLU A 37 2.50 12.72 7.75
C GLU A 37 3.38 11.98 6.73
N VAL A 38 3.86 12.72 5.73
CA VAL A 38 4.83 12.27 4.72
C VAL A 38 5.96 13.30 4.64
N GLU A 39 7.19 12.88 4.91
CA GLU A 39 8.39 13.71 4.81
C GLU A 39 9.45 13.00 3.98
N GLY A 40 9.45 13.25 2.67
CA GLY A 40 10.32 12.54 1.73
C GLY A 40 9.98 11.06 1.68
N ASP A 41 10.90 10.22 2.15
CA ASP A 41 10.73 8.76 2.24
C ASP A 41 10.25 8.29 3.64
N GLU A 42 10.02 9.23 4.57
CA GLU A 42 9.45 8.92 5.89
C GLU A 42 7.92 9.04 5.90
N TYR A 43 7.25 8.04 6.47
CA TYR A 43 5.80 7.96 6.58
C TYR A 43 5.41 7.75 8.05
N ARG A 44 4.43 8.50 8.54
CA ARG A 44 3.91 8.35 9.91
C ARG A 44 2.43 8.06 9.87
N GLY A 45 1.99 7.08 10.66
CA GLY A 45 0.61 6.63 10.74
C GLY A 45 0.00 6.74 12.12
#